data_AF-A0A150SJH6-F1
#
_entry.id   AF-A0A150SJH6-F1
#
_cell.length_a   1.000
_cell.length_b   1.000
_cell.length_c   1.000
_cell.angle_alpha   90.00
_cell.angle_beta   90.00
_cell.angle_gamma   90.00
#
_symmetry.space_group_name_H-M   'P 1'
#
loop_
_entity.id
_entity.type
_entity.pdbx_description
1 polymer ?
#
loop_
_entity_poly.entity_id
_entity_poly.type
_entity_poly.pdbx_seq_one_letter_code
_entity_poly.pdbx_strand_id
1 'polypeptide(L)'
;MAAAIGCGGAGAYDCAEAVACEIWNDDGTSNGHCWGQCVHAPPDSFGAPMLVWTGPEALAPTSCAELVRIVPGTGERIPFGGATRSLFARAMPEATHGCPACACTAPACALPQTLTARSIEACGDGSAGTQTSFLPPAGWDGSCVSPGTVAAEQLGSLSIGPAIWEPCTPIVVEEPPQPLSGGVGEVAVGCSGVVEGELCPGDAELCMLEQQPAHLPDGWRHCIVGAGELGCQQPEGGADPRKIFSDKLGVFYEDLVTAPACSPCTCEAPATSRCEALMVAWEDGACSDLLVSVGVTEHGICLIPEPISSLGSLSATWLSNAPGTCKPTGGKPTTKEVVEGKAKTVCCLPKALEAP
;
A
#
# COMPACT_ATOMS: atom_id res chain seq x y z
N MET A 1 -38.00 39.40 33.09
CA MET A 1 -39.24 38.99 32.40
C MET A 1 -38.86 38.70 30.97
N ALA A 2 -38.67 37.43 30.63
CA ALA A 2 -38.44 36.97 29.26
C ALA A 2 -39.67 36.14 28.88
N ALA A 3 -40.35 36.52 27.80
CA ALA A 3 -41.53 35.83 27.31
C ALA A 3 -41.07 34.57 26.56
N ALA A 4 -41.36 33.40 27.12
CA ALA A 4 -41.35 32.16 26.39
C ALA A 4 -42.60 32.11 25.50
N ILE A 5 -42.44 32.17 24.18
CA ILE A 5 -43.51 31.84 23.23
C ILE A 5 -43.36 30.35 22.94
N GLY A 6 -43.96 29.53 23.81
CA GLY A 6 -44.10 28.09 23.58
C GLY A 6 -45.34 27.81 22.74
N CYS A 7 -45.16 27.24 21.56
CA CYS A 7 -46.27 26.63 20.82
C CYS A 7 -46.53 25.23 21.40
N GLY A 8 -47.44 25.17 22.37
CA GLY A 8 -47.92 23.91 22.94
C GLY A 8 -49.13 24.15 23.82
N GLY A 9 -50.33 23.94 23.27
CA GLY A 9 -51.56 24.03 24.04
C GLY A 9 -52.80 23.77 23.20
N ALA A 10 -53.33 22.56 23.31
CA ALA A 10 -54.61 22.15 22.73
C ALA A 10 -55.75 23.10 23.14
N GLY A 11 -56.40 23.71 22.15
CA GLY A 11 -57.63 24.47 22.30
C GLY A 11 -58.37 24.50 20.96
N ALA A 12 -59.63 24.09 20.96
CA ALA A 12 -60.47 24.07 19.78
C ALA A 12 -60.72 25.51 19.28
N TYR A 13 -60.09 25.89 18.18
CA TYR A 13 -60.36 27.13 17.46
C TYR A 13 -60.37 26.88 15.94
N ASP A 14 -61.17 27.70 15.29
CA ASP A 14 -61.64 27.67 13.91
C ASP A 14 -60.51 27.58 12.86
N CYS A 15 -60.64 26.65 11.92
CA CYS A 15 -59.65 26.33 10.89
C CYS A 15 -59.66 27.34 9.72
N ALA A 16 -59.37 28.62 9.98
CA ALA A 16 -59.20 29.61 8.91
C ALA A 16 -57.83 30.33 8.92
N GLU A 17 -57.03 30.17 9.97
CA GLU A 17 -55.67 30.71 10.04
C GLU A 17 -54.73 29.66 10.64
N ALA A 18 -54.44 28.61 9.88
CA ALA A 18 -53.22 27.84 10.10
C ALA A 18 -52.04 28.72 9.67
N VAL A 19 -51.70 29.71 10.50
CA VAL A 19 -50.48 30.51 10.35
C VAL A 19 -49.32 29.54 10.46
N ALA A 20 -48.76 29.14 9.32
CA ALA A 20 -47.52 28.39 9.27
C ALA A 20 -46.49 29.23 10.05
N CYS A 21 -46.11 28.77 11.24
CA CYS A 21 -45.17 29.53 12.06
C CYS A 21 -43.82 29.54 11.35
N GLU A 22 -43.20 30.71 11.25
CA GLU A 22 -41.81 30.77 10.83
C GLU A 22 -40.93 30.03 11.85
N ILE A 23 -40.00 29.24 11.32
CA ILE A 23 -39.02 28.48 12.09
C ILE A 23 -37.79 29.36 12.24
N TRP A 24 -37.43 29.65 13.48
CA TRP A 24 -36.24 30.43 13.80
C TRP A 24 -35.13 29.49 14.25
N ASN A 25 -33.94 29.70 13.69
CA ASN A 25 -32.73 29.01 14.08
C ASN A 25 -32.18 29.61 15.40
N ASP A 26 -31.37 28.83 16.12
CA ASP A 26 -30.70 29.27 17.36
C ASP A 26 -29.76 30.47 17.13
N ASP A 27 -29.30 30.68 15.89
CA ASP A 27 -28.47 31.81 15.49
C ASP A 27 -29.25 33.10 15.17
N GLY A 28 -30.58 33.08 15.36
CA GLY A 28 -31.48 34.21 15.15
C GLY A 28 -31.91 34.44 13.70
N THR A 29 -31.59 33.53 12.77
CA THR A 29 -32.05 33.59 11.37
C THR A 29 -33.40 32.86 11.21
N SER A 30 -34.22 33.29 10.24
CA SER A 30 -35.47 32.60 9.88
C SER A 30 -35.19 31.58 8.77
N ASN A 31 -35.65 30.35 8.99
CA ASN A 31 -35.73 29.28 7.99
C ASN A 31 -37.08 29.31 7.25
N GLY A 32 -37.90 30.35 7.43
CA GLY A 32 -39.25 30.38 6.85
C GLY A 32 -40.08 29.21 7.38
N HIS A 33 -40.63 28.39 6.49
CA HIS A 33 -41.36 27.17 6.87
C HIS A 33 -40.50 25.91 6.74
N CYS A 34 -39.20 26.05 6.47
CA CYS A 34 -38.28 24.94 6.33
C CYS A 34 -37.93 24.32 7.69
N TRP A 35 -38.48 23.13 7.95
CA TRP A 35 -38.08 22.30 9.08
C TRP A 35 -36.78 21.55 8.76
N GLY A 36 -35.68 22.27 8.56
CA GLY A 36 -34.43 21.70 8.04
C GLY A 36 -33.32 22.74 7.95
N GLN A 37 -32.59 22.74 6.84
CA GLN A 37 -31.58 23.76 6.52
C GLN A 37 -31.89 24.42 5.18
N CYS A 38 -32.06 25.74 5.16
CA CYS A 38 -32.13 26.50 3.92
C CYS A 38 -30.74 26.68 3.31
N VAL A 39 -30.59 26.36 2.04
CA VAL A 39 -29.35 26.48 1.26
C VAL A 39 -29.63 27.15 -0.07
N HIS A 40 -28.63 27.81 -0.66
CA HIS A 40 -28.80 28.32 -2.01
C HIS A 40 -28.88 27.17 -3.03
N ALA A 41 -29.68 27.35 -4.08
CA ALA A 41 -29.76 26.35 -5.15
C ALA A 41 -28.37 26.12 -5.78
N PRO A 42 -27.96 24.85 -5.98
CA PRO A 42 -26.68 24.54 -6.61
C PRO A 42 -26.64 25.00 -8.07
N PRO A 43 -25.45 25.32 -8.61
CA PRO A 43 -25.26 25.48 -10.05
C PRO A 43 -25.58 24.20 -10.82
N ASP A 44 -25.96 24.29 -12.10
CA ASP A 44 -26.33 23.16 -12.96
C ASP A 44 -25.26 22.06 -13.07
N SER A 45 -23.98 22.39 -12.82
CA SER A 45 -22.87 21.42 -12.82
C SER A 45 -22.83 20.52 -11.57
N PHE A 46 -23.68 20.78 -10.58
CA PHE A 46 -23.79 20.05 -9.34
C PHE A 46 -25.17 19.40 -9.19
N GLY A 47 -25.22 18.26 -8.50
CA GLY A 47 -26.47 17.62 -8.13
C GLY A 47 -27.21 18.34 -7.00
N ALA A 48 -28.39 17.84 -6.65
CA ALA A 48 -29.18 18.33 -5.53
C ALA A 48 -28.39 18.28 -4.20
N PRO A 49 -28.63 19.22 -3.27
CA PRO A 49 -27.98 19.20 -1.95
C PRO A 49 -28.23 17.90 -1.20
N MET A 50 -27.21 17.44 -0.48
CA MET A 50 -27.22 16.20 0.26
C MET A 50 -26.31 16.28 1.49
N LEU A 51 -26.42 15.30 2.39
CA LEU A 51 -25.48 15.17 3.50
C LEU A 51 -24.29 14.33 3.06
N VAL A 52 -23.08 14.78 3.35
CA VAL A 52 -21.84 14.06 3.06
C VAL A 52 -21.01 13.92 4.32
N TRP A 53 -20.53 12.71 4.56
CA TRP A 53 -19.52 12.37 5.55
C TRP A 53 -18.19 12.14 4.86
N THR A 54 -17.10 12.67 5.43
CA THR A 54 -15.73 12.39 4.96
C THR A 54 -14.85 11.87 6.10
N GLY A 55 -14.02 10.89 5.81
CA GLY A 55 -13.09 10.35 6.79
C GLY A 55 -12.51 8.99 6.40
N PRO A 56 -11.80 8.32 7.33
CA PRO A 56 -11.20 7.01 7.07
C PRO A 56 -12.24 5.97 6.67
N GLU A 57 -12.00 5.23 5.60
CA GLU A 57 -12.95 4.23 5.09
C GLU A 57 -13.43 3.22 6.14
N ALA A 58 -12.54 2.78 7.03
CA ALA A 58 -12.88 1.86 8.11
C ALA A 58 -13.98 2.38 9.07
N LEU A 59 -14.16 3.70 9.13
CA LEU A 59 -15.19 4.38 9.93
C LEU A 59 -16.37 4.85 9.07
N ALA A 60 -16.34 4.60 7.77
CA ALA A 60 -17.33 5.12 6.85
C ALA A 60 -18.72 4.55 7.15
N PRO A 61 -19.75 5.41 7.25
CA PRO A 61 -21.13 4.97 7.41
C PRO A 61 -21.54 4.03 6.27
N THR A 62 -22.05 2.85 6.64
CA THR A 62 -22.51 1.86 5.64
C THR A 62 -23.91 2.16 5.11
N SER A 63 -24.69 2.95 5.85
CA SER A 63 -26.05 3.38 5.53
C SER A 63 -26.34 4.77 6.11
N CYS A 64 -27.47 5.37 5.71
CA CYS A 64 -27.93 6.68 6.20
C CYS A 64 -28.71 6.62 7.52
N ALA A 65 -28.73 5.47 8.21
CA ALA A 65 -29.63 5.24 9.36
C ALA A 65 -29.29 6.06 10.61
N GLU A 66 -28.05 6.57 10.72
CA GLU A 66 -27.65 7.44 11.83
C GLU A 66 -28.18 8.87 11.72
N LEU A 67 -28.61 9.25 10.51
CA LEU A 67 -29.20 10.55 10.23
C LEU A 67 -30.66 10.55 10.72
N VAL A 68 -30.89 11.28 11.80
CA VAL A 68 -32.19 11.33 12.48
C VAL A 68 -32.60 12.76 12.78
N ARG A 69 -33.91 13.00 12.75
CA ARG A 69 -34.50 14.24 13.25
C ARG A 69 -34.86 14.06 14.71
N ILE A 70 -34.74 15.14 15.48
CA ILE A 70 -35.19 15.17 16.87
C ILE A 70 -36.52 15.91 16.92
N VAL A 71 -37.56 15.25 17.44
CA VAL A 71 -38.87 15.87 17.61
C VAL A 71 -38.80 16.88 18.77
N PRO A 72 -39.14 18.16 18.54
CA PRO A 72 -39.14 19.17 19.59
C PRO A 72 -40.07 18.79 20.74
N GLY A 73 -39.63 19.05 21.97
CA GLY A 73 -40.42 18.81 23.19
C GLY A 73 -40.49 17.35 23.65
N THR A 74 -40.36 16.36 22.75
CA THR A 74 -40.32 14.94 23.14
C THR A 74 -38.92 14.35 23.12
N GLY A 75 -38.00 14.90 22.31
CA GLY A 75 -36.64 14.38 22.14
C GLY A 75 -36.58 13.07 21.36
N GLU A 76 -37.71 12.63 20.77
CA GLU A 76 -37.79 11.40 19.99
C GLU A 76 -36.91 11.50 18.74
N ARG A 77 -36.12 10.45 18.48
CA ARG A 77 -35.21 10.35 17.33
C ARG A 77 -35.88 9.55 16.23
N ILE A 78 -36.18 10.19 15.10
CA ILE A 78 -36.83 9.54 13.96
C ILE A 78 -35.85 9.54 12.78
N PRO A 79 -35.57 8.39 12.13
CA PRO A 79 -34.76 8.36 10.92
C PRO A 79 -35.29 9.32 9.87
N PHE A 80 -34.40 9.95 9.11
CA PHE A 80 -34.81 10.76 7.97
C PHE A 80 -35.60 9.91 6.97
N GLY A 81 -36.86 10.28 6.75
CA GLY A 81 -37.68 9.61 5.75
C GLY A 81 -37.07 9.77 4.36
N GLY A 82 -36.79 8.66 3.68
CA GLY A 82 -36.30 8.68 2.28
C GLY A 82 -34.78 8.86 2.10
N ALA A 83 -34.00 8.94 3.19
CA ALA A 83 -32.55 9.07 3.09
C ALA A 83 -31.91 7.84 2.42
N THR A 84 -31.37 8.03 1.22
CA THR A 84 -30.75 6.95 0.43
C THR A 84 -29.28 7.25 0.21
N ARG A 85 -28.43 6.24 0.44
CA ARG A 85 -27.00 6.37 0.15
C ARG A 85 -26.81 6.46 -1.36
N SER A 86 -26.30 7.60 -1.81
CA SER A 86 -26.20 7.96 -3.23
C SER A 86 -24.77 8.26 -3.67
N LEU A 87 -23.83 8.36 -2.73
CA LEU A 87 -22.41 8.53 -3.02
C LEU A 87 -21.56 7.57 -2.16
N PHE A 88 -20.59 6.95 -2.81
CA PHE A 88 -19.41 6.42 -2.17
C PHE A 88 -18.23 6.65 -3.11
N ALA A 89 -17.30 7.51 -2.71
CA ALA A 89 -16.15 7.85 -3.52
C ALA A 89 -14.90 7.96 -2.62
N ARG A 90 -13.73 7.72 -3.20
CA ARG A 90 -12.46 7.61 -2.46
C ARG A 90 -11.54 8.75 -2.86
N ALA A 91 -10.81 9.31 -1.91
CA ALA A 91 -9.73 10.24 -2.23
C ALA A 91 -8.64 9.49 -3.01
N MET A 92 -8.00 10.16 -3.97
CA MET A 92 -6.79 9.62 -4.58
C MET A 92 -5.71 9.48 -3.51
N PRO A 93 -4.99 8.36 -3.45
CA PRO A 93 -3.77 8.28 -2.64
C PRO A 93 -2.82 9.39 -3.10
N GLU A 94 -2.12 10.06 -2.17
CA GLU A 94 -1.11 11.06 -2.54
C GLU A 94 -0.10 10.47 -3.54
N ALA A 95 0.32 11.24 -4.53
CA ALA A 95 1.14 10.79 -5.67
C ALA A 95 2.58 10.33 -5.32
N THR A 96 2.91 10.11 -4.03
CA THR A 96 4.23 9.64 -3.59
C THR A 96 4.46 8.13 -3.78
N HIS A 97 3.50 7.41 -4.36
CA HIS A 97 3.56 5.96 -4.60
C HIS A 97 4.46 5.59 -5.80
N GLY A 98 5.75 5.91 -5.71
CA GLY A 98 6.77 5.36 -6.59
C GLY A 98 6.94 3.86 -6.36
N CYS A 99 7.37 3.12 -7.39
CA CYS A 99 7.80 1.75 -7.18
C CYS A 99 9.03 1.69 -6.26
N PRO A 100 9.16 0.64 -5.44
CA PRO A 100 10.23 0.55 -4.46
C PRO A 100 11.59 0.44 -5.13
N ALA A 101 12.62 0.94 -4.45
CA ALA A 101 13.99 0.74 -4.89
C ALA A 101 14.41 -0.72 -4.69
N CYS A 102 15.03 -1.31 -5.72
CA CYS A 102 15.62 -2.64 -5.63
C CYS A 102 17.09 -2.55 -5.21
N ALA A 103 17.51 -3.47 -4.35
CA ALA A 103 18.91 -3.74 -3.99
C ALA A 103 19.22 -5.23 -4.13
N CYS A 104 20.48 -5.58 -3.92
CA CYS A 104 20.98 -6.96 -3.92
C CYS A 104 21.79 -7.21 -2.66
N THR A 105 21.75 -8.44 -2.15
CA THR A 105 22.76 -8.89 -1.17
C THR A 105 24.16 -8.83 -1.78
N ALA A 106 25.17 -8.70 -0.92
CA ALA A 106 26.56 -8.77 -1.35
C ALA A 106 26.90 -10.22 -1.75
N PRO A 107 27.51 -10.46 -2.92
CA PRO A 107 27.99 -11.79 -3.28
C PRO A 107 29.21 -12.18 -2.44
N ALA A 108 29.41 -13.47 -2.23
CA ALA A 108 30.58 -14.02 -1.53
C ALA A 108 31.26 -15.09 -2.38
N CYS A 109 32.59 -15.20 -2.33
CA CYS A 109 33.27 -16.35 -2.93
C CYS A 109 33.08 -17.59 -2.05
N ALA A 110 32.80 -18.73 -2.68
CA ALA A 110 32.64 -20.03 -2.07
C ALA A 110 33.78 -20.97 -2.49
N LEU A 111 34.41 -21.61 -1.50
CA LEU A 111 35.46 -22.60 -1.75
C LEU A 111 34.87 -23.85 -2.44
N PRO A 112 35.67 -24.59 -3.21
CA PRO A 112 35.23 -25.84 -3.82
C PRO A 112 34.62 -26.81 -2.79
N GLN A 113 33.34 -27.13 -2.97
CA GLN A 113 32.60 -28.09 -2.12
C GLN A 113 32.56 -29.50 -2.72
N THR A 114 33.00 -29.67 -3.96
CA THR A 114 33.00 -30.96 -4.65
C THR A 114 34.43 -31.44 -4.87
N LEU A 115 34.78 -32.56 -4.27
CA LEU A 115 36.03 -33.27 -4.54
C LEU A 115 35.69 -34.74 -4.76
N THR A 116 36.27 -35.31 -5.81
CA THR A 116 36.02 -36.70 -6.20
C THR A 116 37.32 -37.35 -6.59
N ALA A 117 37.70 -38.39 -5.85
CA ALA A 117 38.78 -39.29 -6.22
C ALA A 117 38.24 -40.38 -7.16
N ARG A 118 39.07 -40.84 -8.08
CA ARG A 118 38.74 -41.92 -9.01
C ARG A 118 39.86 -42.95 -9.06
N SER A 119 39.53 -44.22 -9.17
CA SER A 119 40.51 -45.32 -9.25
C SER A 119 41.27 -45.42 -10.59
N ILE A 120 41.12 -44.46 -11.50
CA ILE A 120 41.73 -44.48 -12.84
C ILE A 120 42.61 -43.25 -13.02
N GLU A 121 43.81 -43.45 -13.58
CA GLU A 121 44.77 -42.40 -13.91
C GLU A 121 44.37 -41.64 -15.19
N ALA A 122 43.18 -41.03 -15.16
CA ALA A 122 42.66 -40.26 -16.28
C ALA A 122 41.80 -39.08 -15.80
N CYS A 123 42.01 -37.95 -16.43
CA CYS A 123 41.15 -36.77 -16.35
C CYS A 123 40.33 -36.67 -17.65
N GLY A 124 39.01 -36.81 -17.54
CA GLY A 124 38.07 -36.71 -18.65
C GLY A 124 36.65 -37.06 -18.24
N ASP A 125 35.66 -36.45 -18.89
CA ASP A 125 34.25 -36.74 -18.64
C ASP A 125 33.93 -38.21 -19.02
N GLY A 126 33.30 -38.96 -18.11
CA GLY A 126 32.86 -40.33 -18.37
C GLY A 126 33.91 -41.44 -18.14
N SER A 127 35.04 -41.16 -17.50
CA SER A 127 36.03 -42.19 -17.13
C SER A 127 35.40 -43.29 -16.24
N ALA A 128 35.53 -44.56 -16.64
CA ALA A 128 34.87 -45.73 -16.03
C ALA A 128 35.44 -46.20 -14.67
N GLY A 129 36.25 -45.38 -13.99
CA GLY A 129 36.81 -45.71 -12.67
C GLY A 129 35.78 -45.57 -11.55
N THR A 130 35.98 -46.32 -10.45
CA THR A 130 35.18 -46.16 -9.23
C THR A 130 35.39 -44.76 -8.67
N GLN A 131 34.30 -44.05 -8.38
CA GLN A 131 34.32 -42.72 -7.80
C GLN A 131 34.18 -42.80 -6.28
N THR A 132 35.05 -42.09 -5.57
CA THR A 132 34.97 -41.88 -4.12
C THR A 132 34.80 -40.39 -3.84
N SER A 133 33.70 -40.04 -3.18
CA SER A 133 33.40 -38.65 -2.80
C SER A 133 34.22 -38.26 -1.57
N PHE A 134 34.84 -37.08 -1.59
CA PHE A 134 35.71 -36.59 -0.51
C PHE A 134 35.35 -35.14 -0.14
N LEU A 135 34.13 -34.94 0.35
CA LEU A 135 33.54 -33.60 0.48
C LEU A 135 33.92 -32.96 1.82
N PRO A 136 34.31 -31.67 1.84
CA PRO A 136 34.39 -30.90 3.07
C PRO A 136 33.00 -30.75 3.72
N PRO A 137 32.93 -30.40 5.01
CA PRO A 137 31.65 -30.11 5.67
C PRO A 137 30.96 -28.89 5.05
N ALA A 138 29.64 -28.80 5.18
CA ALA A 138 28.89 -27.64 4.73
C ALA A 138 29.37 -26.36 5.43
N GLY A 139 29.58 -25.28 4.68
CA GLY A 139 30.08 -24.00 5.21
C GLY A 139 31.57 -24.01 5.56
N TRP A 140 32.34 -24.98 5.06
CA TRP A 140 33.78 -25.08 5.28
C TRP A 140 34.53 -23.81 4.85
N ASP A 141 35.42 -23.36 5.73
CA ASP A 141 36.14 -22.09 5.64
C ASP A 141 37.57 -22.22 5.08
N GLY A 142 38.00 -23.43 4.73
CA GLY A 142 39.36 -23.73 4.26
C GLY A 142 40.26 -24.36 5.32
N SER A 143 39.81 -24.47 6.58
CA SER A 143 40.55 -25.17 7.64
C SER A 143 40.89 -26.62 7.28
N CYS A 144 41.92 -27.20 7.90
CA CYS A 144 42.23 -28.61 7.71
C CYS A 144 41.06 -29.50 8.14
N VAL A 145 40.56 -30.33 7.21
CA VAL A 145 39.51 -31.30 7.49
C VAL A 145 39.86 -32.67 6.92
N SER A 146 39.46 -33.73 7.63
CA SER A 146 39.57 -35.12 7.18
C SER A 146 38.17 -35.74 7.12
N PRO A 147 37.46 -35.63 5.98
CA PRO A 147 36.13 -36.23 5.81
C PRO A 147 36.14 -37.76 5.78
N GLY A 148 37.31 -38.36 5.56
CA GLY A 148 37.52 -39.80 5.44
C GLY A 148 38.93 -40.11 4.95
N THR A 149 39.12 -41.29 4.37
CA THR A 149 40.38 -41.70 3.75
C THR A 149 40.11 -42.39 2.42
N VAL A 150 40.85 -42.01 1.38
CA VAL A 150 40.86 -42.69 0.08
C VAL A 150 42.18 -43.46 -0.03
N ALA A 151 42.08 -44.78 -0.18
CA ALA A 151 43.24 -45.64 -0.33
C ALA A 151 43.88 -45.47 -1.71
N ALA A 152 45.15 -45.88 -1.84
CA ALA A 152 45.93 -45.67 -3.04
C ALA A 152 45.33 -46.30 -4.30
N GLU A 153 44.66 -47.44 -4.17
CA GLU A 153 44.03 -48.14 -5.29
C GLU A 153 42.79 -47.39 -5.81
N GLN A 154 42.29 -46.41 -5.06
CA GLN A 154 41.12 -45.61 -5.37
C GLN A 154 41.46 -44.17 -5.79
N LEU A 155 42.75 -43.82 -5.81
CA LEU A 155 43.25 -42.47 -6.09
C LEU A 155 44.15 -42.44 -7.34
N GLY A 156 43.62 -42.86 -8.47
CA GLY A 156 44.24 -42.65 -9.78
C GLY A 156 44.08 -41.21 -10.31
N SER A 157 42.98 -40.53 -10.00
CA SER A 157 42.82 -39.10 -10.30
C SER A 157 41.98 -38.38 -9.25
N LEU A 158 42.22 -37.08 -9.10
CA LEU A 158 41.51 -36.19 -8.18
C LEU A 158 40.88 -35.04 -8.96
N SER A 159 39.56 -34.97 -8.93
CA SER A 159 38.78 -33.85 -9.47
C SER A 159 38.38 -32.92 -8.33
N ILE A 160 38.68 -31.64 -8.47
CA ILE A 160 38.29 -30.57 -7.56
C ILE A 160 37.35 -29.64 -8.30
N GLY A 161 36.18 -29.40 -7.72
CA GLY A 161 35.17 -28.51 -8.27
C GLY A 161 35.62 -27.05 -8.32
N PRO A 162 34.77 -26.18 -8.87
CA PRO A 162 35.16 -24.81 -9.09
C PRO A 162 35.11 -23.97 -7.81
N ALA A 163 35.95 -22.93 -7.76
CA ALA A 163 35.83 -21.83 -6.82
C ALA A 163 34.92 -20.76 -7.46
N ILE A 164 33.67 -20.67 -7.00
CA ILE A 164 32.64 -19.79 -7.59
C ILE A 164 32.14 -18.76 -6.59
N TRP A 165 31.49 -17.72 -7.08
CA TRP A 165 30.75 -16.77 -6.24
C TRP A 165 29.32 -17.28 -6.02
N GLU A 166 28.74 -16.94 -4.87
CA GLU A 166 27.35 -17.21 -4.55
C GLU A 166 26.40 -16.19 -5.21
N PRO A 167 25.28 -16.64 -5.80
CA PRO A 167 24.33 -15.76 -6.46
C PRO A 167 23.73 -14.74 -5.49
N CYS A 168 23.65 -13.49 -5.93
CA CYS A 168 22.97 -12.45 -5.16
C CYS A 168 21.47 -12.68 -5.12
N THR A 169 20.88 -12.34 -3.98
CA THR A 169 19.44 -12.35 -3.76
C THR A 169 18.89 -10.92 -3.81
N PRO A 170 17.77 -10.69 -4.52
CA PRO A 170 17.14 -9.38 -4.58
C PRO A 170 16.54 -8.99 -3.24
N ILE A 171 16.70 -7.72 -2.87
CA ILE A 171 16.12 -7.08 -1.70
C ILE A 171 15.27 -5.90 -2.16
N VAL A 172 14.09 -5.75 -1.56
CA VAL A 172 13.28 -4.55 -1.70
C VAL A 172 13.69 -3.60 -0.57
N VAL A 173 14.28 -2.44 -0.89
CA VAL A 173 14.92 -1.54 0.11
C VAL A 173 13.89 -0.90 1.03
N GLU A 174 12.70 -0.66 0.52
CA GLU A 174 11.52 -0.24 1.28
C GLU A 174 10.33 -0.89 0.61
N GLU A 175 9.56 -1.71 1.34
CA GLU A 175 8.31 -2.24 0.79
C GLU A 175 7.43 -1.02 0.47
N PRO A 176 6.90 -0.88 -0.76
CA PRO A 176 6.02 0.23 -1.06
C PRO A 176 4.86 0.13 -0.07
N PRO A 177 4.37 1.23 0.51
CA PRO A 177 3.09 1.18 1.19
C PRO A 177 2.13 0.53 0.21
N GLN A 178 1.60 -0.64 0.59
CA GLN A 178 0.83 -1.47 -0.32
C GLN A 178 -0.28 -0.60 -0.92
N PRO A 179 -0.59 -0.71 -2.23
CA PRO A 179 -1.81 -0.09 -2.76
C PRO A 179 -2.91 -0.47 -1.80
N LEU A 180 -3.49 0.54 -1.17
CA LEU A 180 -4.27 0.38 0.05
C LEU A 180 -5.31 -0.71 -0.22
N SER A 181 -5.07 -1.89 0.35
CA SER A 181 -6.03 -2.98 0.32
C SER A 181 -7.30 -2.38 0.91
N GLY A 182 -8.41 -2.41 0.16
CA GLY A 182 -9.62 -1.61 0.46
C GLY A 182 -9.90 -1.51 1.96
N GLY A 183 -9.80 -0.30 2.51
CA GLY A 183 -9.94 -0.05 3.94
C GLY A 183 -9.03 1.05 4.50
N VAL A 184 -7.99 1.48 3.78
CA VAL A 184 -7.08 2.52 4.25
C VAL A 184 -7.11 3.67 3.24
N GLY A 185 -7.77 4.77 3.58
CA GLY A 185 -7.95 5.92 2.68
C GLY A 185 -9.13 6.76 3.11
N GLU A 186 -9.12 8.05 2.79
CA GLU A 186 -10.25 8.92 3.04
C GLU A 186 -11.35 8.67 2.00
N VAL A 187 -12.60 8.59 2.43
CA VAL A 187 -13.76 8.42 1.56
C VAL A 187 -14.78 9.51 1.82
N ALA A 188 -15.57 9.82 0.78
CA ALA A 188 -16.79 10.59 0.87
C ALA A 188 -17.98 9.65 0.75
N VAL A 189 -18.85 9.64 1.76
CA VAL A 189 -20.14 8.94 1.77
C VAL A 189 -21.25 9.97 1.74
N GLY A 190 -22.20 9.82 0.82
CA GLY A 190 -23.29 10.77 0.70
C GLY A 190 -24.67 10.13 0.84
N CYS A 191 -25.56 10.84 1.52
CA CYS A 191 -26.96 10.50 1.74
C CYS A 191 -27.86 11.60 1.20
N SER A 192 -28.67 11.27 0.19
CA SER A 192 -29.67 12.18 -0.36
C SER A 192 -30.96 12.11 0.44
N GLY A 193 -31.54 13.26 0.78
CA GLY A 193 -32.85 13.39 1.43
C GLY A 193 -33.85 14.16 0.57
N VAL A 194 -34.95 14.62 1.16
CA VAL A 194 -35.97 15.43 0.47
C VAL A 194 -35.53 16.90 0.44
N VAL A 195 -35.72 17.55 -0.70
CA VAL A 195 -35.37 18.96 -0.93
C VAL A 195 -36.56 19.70 -1.56
N GLU A 196 -36.95 20.84 -1.00
CA GLU A 196 -38.16 21.60 -1.42
C GLU A 196 -37.86 23.10 -1.63
N GLY A 197 -38.37 23.70 -2.71
CA GLY A 197 -38.04 25.09 -3.07
C GLY A 197 -38.89 26.18 -2.41
N GLU A 198 -40.10 25.86 -1.92
CA GLU A 198 -41.07 26.88 -1.47
C GLU A 198 -41.11 27.09 0.05
N LEU A 199 -40.24 26.40 0.80
CA LEU A 199 -40.25 26.44 2.26
C LEU A 199 -39.26 27.46 2.85
N CYS A 200 -38.29 27.91 2.06
CA CYS A 200 -37.28 28.88 2.49
C CYS A 200 -37.70 30.32 2.15
N PRO A 201 -37.24 31.33 2.90
CA PRO A 201 -37.61 32.73 2.65
C PRO A 201 -37.10 33.30 1.31
N GLY A 202 -36.03 32.74 0.75
CA GLY A 202 -35.43 33.23 -0.50
C GLY A 202 -35.92 32.46 -1.73
N ASP A 203 -36.23 33.19 -2.81
CA ASP A 203 -36.76 32.63 -4.07
C ASP A 203 -35.80 31.68 -4.82
N ALA A 204 -34.51 31.67 -4.44
CA ALA A 204 -33.48 30.80 -4.98
C ALA A 204 -32.87 29.88 -3.90
N GLU A 205 -33.61 29.66 -2.81
CA GLU A 205 -33.22 28.77 -1.73
C GLU A 205 -33.98 27.44 -1.80
N LEU A 206 -33.31 26.40 -1.34
CA LEU A 206 -33.85 25.06 -1.20
C LEU A 206 -33.84 24.66 0.26
N CYS A 207 -34.94 24.08 0.72
CA CYS A 207 -35.06 23.50 2.04
C CYS A 207 -34.58 22.06 2.02
N MET A 208 -33.48 21.77 2.71
CA MET A 208 -33.06 20.39 3.01
C MET A 208 -33.90 19.89 4.19
N LEU A 209 -35.05 19.29 3.87
CA LEU A 209 -36.06 18.89 4.84
C LEU A 209 -35.51 17.92 5.87
N GLU A 210 -35.88 18.16 7.13
CA GLU A 210 -35.53 17.36 8.31
C GLU A 210 -34.03 17.33 8.65
N GLN A 211 -33.17 18.05 7.91
CA GLN A 211 -31.71 18.01 8.06
C GLN A 211 -31.20 19.21 8.87
N GLN A 212 -31.62 19.34 10.13
CA GLN A 212 -31.21 20.47 10.98
C GLN A 212 -29.71 20.38 11.32
N PRO A 213 -28.92 21.47 11.20
CA PRO A 213 -27.49 21.46 11.51
C PRO A 213 -27.18 21.03 12.95
N ALA A 214 -27.99 21.47 13.91
CA ALA A 214 -27.80 21.17 15.34
C ALA A 214 -27.92 19.68 15.70
N HIS A 215 -28.38 18.84 14.77
CA HIS A 215 -28.65 17.42 15.01
C HIS A 215 -27.86 16.50 14.09
N LEU A 216 -26.99 17.04 13.25
CA LEU A 216 -26.11 16.22 12.43
C LEU A 216 -25.08 15.50 13.32
N PRO A 217 -24.86 14.19 13.10
CA PRO A 217 -23.75 13.49 13.74
C PRO A 217 -22.41 14.06 13.31
N ASP A 218 -21.39 13.88 14.14
CA ASP A 218 -20.04 14.35 13.86
C ASP A 218 -19.52 13.85 12.51
N GLY A 219 -18.92 14.76 11.74
CA GLY A 219 -18.36 14.48 10.42
C GLY A 219 -19.34 14.62 9.25
N TRP A 220 -20.65 14.69 9.50
CA TRP A 220 -21.64 14.97 8.45
C TRP A 220 -21.75 16.47 8.17
N ARG A 221 -21.88 16.82 6.89
CA ARG A 221 -22.00 18.20 6.41
C ARG A 221 -23.05 18.32 5.30
N HIS A 222 -23.71 19.46 5.19
CA HIS A 222 -24.53 19.80 4.03
C HIS A 222 -23.63 20.15 2.84
N CYS A 223 -23.77 19.40 1.76
CA CYS A 223 -22.89 19.49 0.61
C CYS A 223 -23.62 19.31 -0.72
N ILE A 224 -22.93 19.69 -1.79
CA ILE A 224 -23.30 19.43 -3.18
C ILE A 224 -22.16 18.64 -3.84
N VAL A 225 -22.52 17.77 -4.78
CA VAL A 225 -21.57 16.89 -5.47
C VAL A 225 -21.67 17.11 -6.96
N GLY A 226 -20.54 17.46 -7.57
CA GLY A 226 -20.43 17.71 -9.00
C GLY A 226 -19.60 16.64 -9.70
N ALA A 227 -19.89 16.39 -10.98
CA ALA A 227 -19.10 15.46 -11.79
C ALA A 227 -17.84 16.16 -12.33
N GLY A 228 -16.69 15.52 -12.17
CA GLY A 228 -15.39 16.05 -12.56
C GLY A 228 -14.73 16.90 -11.48
N GLU A 229 -13.64 17.57 -11.87
CA GLU A 229 -12.91 18.53 -11.04
C GLU A 229 -13.49 19.93 -11.23
N LEU A 230 -14.33 20.34 -10.29
CA LEU A 230 -15.01 21.63 -10.31
C LEU A 230 -14.47 22.53 -9.19
N GLY A 231 -14.70 23.83 -9.34
CA GLY A 231 -14.57 24.79 -8.25
C GLY A 231 -15.88 24.88 -7.47
N CYS A 232 -15.79 25.19 -6.17
CA CYS A 232 -16.96 25.53 -5.38
C CYS A 232 -17.38 26.97 -5.70
N GLN A 233 -18.33 27.10 -6.63
CA GLN A 233 -18.76 28.39 -7.16
C GLN A 233 -19.61 29.16 -6.13
N GLN A 234 -19.47 30.48 -6.13
CA GLN A 234 -20.32 31.40 -5.37
C GLN A 234 -21.44 31.92 -6.29
N PRO A 235 -22.70 31.93 -5.86
CA PRO A 235 -23.76 32.61 -6.59
C PRO A 235 -23.46 34.10 -6.73
N GLU A 236 -23.93 34.71 -7.83
CA GLU A 236 -23.78 36.15 -8.06
C GLU A 236 -24.74 36.96 -7.19
N GLY A 237 -24.25 38.03 -6.58
CA GLY A 237 -25.01 38.84 -5.61
C GLY A 237 -24.75 38.41 -4.17
N GLY A 238 -24.83 39.35 -3.23
CA GLY A 238 -24.45 39.18 -1.82
C GLY A 238 -25.35 38.25 -1.00
N ALA A 239 -25.57 37.03 -1.48
CA ALA A 239 -26.26 35.96 -0.79
C ALA A 239 -25.56 35.63 0.54
N ASP A 240 -26.33 35.11 1.49
CA ASP A 240 -25.80 34.75 2.82
C ASP A 240 -24.70 33.67 2.68
N PRO A 241 -23.45 33.97 3.06
CA PRO A 241 -22.34 33.02 2.93
C PRO A 241 -22.55 31.72 3.72
N ARG A 242 -23.42 31.72 4.74
CA ARG A 242 -23.76 30.50 5.51
C ARG A 242 -24.59 29.50 4.72
N LYS A 243 -25.25 29.94 3.66
CA LYS A 243 -26.12 29.14 2.79
C LYS A 243 -25.44 28.74 1.48
N ILE A 244 -24.17 29.12 1.28
CA ILE A 244 -23.41 28.87 0.06
C ILE A 244 -22.42 27.74 0.30
N PHE A 245 -22.32 26.81 -0.64
CA PHE A 245 -21.37 25.68 -0.58
C PHE A 245 -19.94 26.09 -0.96
N SER A 246 -19.28 26.90 -0.12
CA SER A 246 -17.94 27.44 -0.39
C SER A 246 -16.78 26.50 -0.05
N ASP A 247 -16.97 25.57 0.88
CA ASP A 247 -15.89 24.76 1.42
C ASP A 247 -15.63 23.55 0.50
N LYS A 248 -14.52 23.58 -0.24
CA LYS A 248 -14.08 22.43 -1.04
C LYS A 248 -13.47 21.38 -0.12
N LEU A 249 -14.16 20.25 0.05
CA LEU A 249 -13.61 19.11 0.79
C LEU A 249 -12.56 18.34 -0.01
N GLY A 250 -12.68 18.31 -1.33
CA GLY A 250 -11.72 17.63 -2.20
C GLY A 250 -12.32 17.10 -3.48
N VAL A 251 -11.49 16.34 -4.21
CA VAL A 251 -11.89 15.55 -5.37
C VAL A 251 -11.80 14.07 -4.97
N PHE A 252 -12.89 13.35 -5.18
CA PHE A 252 -13.05 11.93 -4.85
C PHE A 252 -13.39 11.14 -6.12
N TYR A 253 -13.15 9.84 -6.15
CA TYR A 253 -13.32 8.99 -7.34
C TYR A 253 -14.23 7.80 -7.01
N GLU A 254 -15.22 7.52 -7.86
CA GLU A 254 -16.17 6.40 -7.67
C GLU A 254 -15.49 5.02 -7.69
N ASP A 255 -14.44 4.89 -8.51
CA ASP A 255 -13.62 3.69 -8.66
C ASP A 255 -12.14 4.06 -8.46
N LEU A 256 -11.43 3.36 -7.57
CA LEU A 256 -9.96 3.39 -7.55
C LEU A 256 -9.46 2.21 -8.38
N VAL A 257 -8.82 2.48 -9.52
CA VAL A 257 -7.99 1.46 -10.18
C VAL A 257 -6.64 1.49 -9.48
N THR A 258 -6.24 0.35 -8.94
CA THR A 258 -5.08 0.17 -8.06
C THR A 258 -3.79 0.74 -8.63
N ALA A 259 -2.90 1.17 -7.73
CA ALA A 259 -1.57 1.71 -8.01
C ALA A 259 -0.81 0.87 -9.07
N PRO A 260 0.08 1.49 -9.87
CA PRO A 260 0.78 0.79 -10.94
C PRO A 260 1.45 -0.48 -10.40
N ALA A 261 1.21 -1.61 -11.06
CA ALA A 261 1.93 -2.83 -10.74
C ALA A 261 3.44 -2.58 -10.97
N CYS A 262 4.27 -2.87 -9.99
CA CYS A 262 5.72 -2.70 -10.11
C CYS A 262 6.35 -3.97 -10.69
N SER A 263 7.39 -3.81 -11.50
CA SER A 263 8.19 -4.96 -11.96
C SER A 263 8.94 -5.59 -10.79
N PRO A 264 9.05 -6.93 -10.73
CA PRO A 264 9.74 -7.62 -9.63
C PRO A 264 11.21 -7.22 -9.58
N CYS A 265 11.77 -7.12 -8.37
CA CYS A 265 13.20 -6.92 -8.18
C CYS A 265 13.98 -8.19 -8.59
N THR A 266 15.04 -8.00 -9.36
CA THR A 266 15.98 -9.07 -9.76
C THR A 266 17.41 -8.57 -9.62
N CYS A 267 18.36 -9.50 -9.50
CA CYS A 267 19.79 -9.19 -9.42
C CYS A 267 20.52 -9.79 -10.61
N GLU A 268 21.23 -8.95 -11.35
CA GLU A 268 22.17 -9.41 -12.38
C GLU A 268 23.47 -9.87 -11.71
N ALA A 269 24.03 -10.96 -12.23
CA ALA A 269 25.32 -11.49 -11.81
C ALA A 269 26.43 -10.43 -11.90
N PRO A 270 27.48 -10.50 -11.06
CA PRO A 270 28.61 -9.59 -11.15
C PRO A 270 29.24 -9.64 -12.53
N ALA A 271 29.38 -8.49 -13.19
CA ALA A 271 30.03 -8.39 -14.50
C ALA A 271 31.50 -8.85 -14.46
N THR A 272 32.13 -8.72 -13.29
CA THR A 272 33.48 -9.20 -13.01
C THR A 272 33.48 -9.85 -11.63
N SER A 273 33.89 -11.11 -11.56
CA SER A 273 34.21 -11.81 -10.31
C SER A 273 35.53 -12.54 -10.50
N ARG A 274 36.29 -12.70 -9.41
CA ARG A 274 37.56 -13.42 -9.39
C ARG A 274 37.70 -14.16 -8.07
N CYS A 275 37.14 -15.36 -8.04
CA CYS A 275 37.27 -16.31 -6.94
C CYS A 275 38.32 -17.37 -7.34
N GLU A 276 39.48 -17.34 -6.68
CA GLU A 276 40.56 -18.29 -6.92
C GLU A 276 41.03 -18.83 -5.57
N ALA A 277 41.00 -20.14 -5.41
CA ALA A 277 41.40 -20.82 -4.17
C ALA A 277 42.68 -21.62 -4.40
N LEU A 278 43.58 -21.64 -3.42
CA LEU A 278 44.64 -22.63 -3.33
C LEU A 278 44.10 -23.81 -2.53
N MET A 279 43.92 -24.94 -3.19
CA MET A 279 43.53 -26.21 -2.57
C MET A 279 44.78 -27.01 -2.28
N VAL A 280 44.86 -27.58 -1.08
CA VAL A 280 45.92 -28.49 -0.68
C VAL A 280 45.28 -29.78 -0.21
N ALA A 281 45.67 -30.88 -0.83
CA ALA A 281 45.31 -32.22 -0.41
C ALA A 281 46.53 -32.88 0.24
N TRP A 282 46.27 -33.73 1.21
CA TRP A 282 47.27 -34.34 2.07
C TRP A 282 47.04 -35.85 2.15
N GLU A 283 48.12 -36.60 2.28
CA GLU A 283 48.05 -38.06 2.40
C GLU A 283 47.53 -38.49 3.78
N ASP A 284 47.86 -37.72 4.80
CA ASP A 284 47.49 -38.00 6.18
C ASP A 284 46.20 -37.26 6.60
N GLY A 285 45.64 -37.64 7.74
CA GLY A 285 44.45 -36.99 8.30
C GLY A 285 44.73 -35.68 9.05
N ALA A 286 46.00 -35.29 9.23
CA ALA A 286 46.40 -34.13 10.03
C ALA A 286 47.01 -32.98 9.22
N CYS A 287 46.82 -32.97 7.89
CA CYS A 287 47.35 -31.97 6.97
C CYS A 287 48.85 -31.71 7.12
N SER A 288 49.64 -32.76 7.21
CA SER A 288 51.08 -32.69 7.44
C SER A 288 51.87 -33.24 6.25
N ASP A 289 51.38 -34.30 5.60
CA ASP A 289 52.05 -34.98 4.50
C ASP A 289 51.46 -34.54 3.16
N LEU A 290 52.14 -33.60 2.49
CA LEU A 290 51.65 -32.95 1.27
C LEU A 290 51.48 -33.96 0.13
N LEU A 291 50.26 -34.07 -0.40
CA LEU A 291 49.99 -34.79 -1.64
C LEU A 291 50.07 -33.86 -2.85
N VAL A 292 49.25 -32.79 -2.85
CA VAL A 292 49.20 -31.85 -3.96
C VAL A 292 48.74 -30.47 -3.49
N SER A 293 49.29 -29.42 -4.12
CA SER A 293 48.89 -28.03 -3.91
C SER A 293 48.59 -27.39 -5.26
N VAL A 294 47.38 -26.84 -5.43
CA VAL A 294 46.92 -26.38 -6.74
C VAL A 294 45.95 -25.21 -6.66
N GLY A 295 46.10 -24.26 -7.59
CA GLY A 295 45.16 -23.15 -7.76
C GLY A 295 43.92 -23.62 -8.51
N VAL A 296 42.75 -23.29 -7.98
CA VAL A 296 41.44 -23.67 -8.50
C VAL A 296 40.64 -22.40 -8.81
N THR A 297 40.09 -22.34 -10.02
CA THR A 297 39.30 -21.22 -10.54
C THR A 297 37.83 -21.64 -10.71
N GLU A 298 37.03 -20.81 -11.37
CA GLU A 298 35.62 -21.07 -11.70
C GLU A 298 35.38 -22.31 -12.60
N HIS A 299 36.44 -22.89 -13.19
CA HIS A 299 36.35 -24.09 -14.03
C HIS A 299 36.66 -25.38 -13.27
N GLY A 300 37.11 -25.29 -12.01
CA GLY A 300 37.65 -26.44 -11.28
C GLY A 300 38.97 -26.94 -11.87
N ILE A 301 39.40 -28.12 -11.45
CA ILE A 301 40.58 -28.79 -12.01
C ILE A 301 40.50 -30.31 -11.83
N CYS A 302 41.16 -31.06 -12.71
CA CYS A 302 41.46 -32.47 -12.50
C CYS A 302 42.96 -32.70 -12.62
N LEU A 303 43.49 -33.53 -11.72
CA LEU A 303 44.90 -33.88 -11.67
C LEU A 303 45.09 -35.38 -11.40
N ILE A 304 46.26 -35.90 -11.75
CA ILE A 304 46.68 -37.28 -11.49
C ILE A 304 47.77 -37.20 -10.41
N PRO A 305 47.48 -37.63 -9.16
CA PRO A 305 48.47 -37.67 -8.08
C PRO A 305 49.61 -38.64 -8.36
N GLU A 306 50.65 -38.64 -7.52
CA GLU A 306 51.70 -39.66 -7.62
C GLU A 306 51.12 -41.07 -7.41
N PRO A 307 51.61 -42.08 -8.14
CA PRO A 307 51.21 -43.46 -7.91
C PRO A 307 51.43 -43.83 -6.43
N ILE A 308 50.64 -44.77 -5.90
CA ILE A 308 50.69 -45.28 -4.52
C ILE A 308 50.35 -44.27 -3.39
N SER A 309 50.04 -43.00 -3.70
CA SER A 309 49.59 -42.02 -2.71
C SER A 309 48.16 -42.28 -2.21
N SER A 310 47.86 -41.82 -1.00
CA SER A 310 46.50 -41.83 -0.42
C SER A 310 45.98 -40.42 -0.20
N LEU A 311 44.69 -40.25 0.06
CA LEU A 311 44.08 -38.95 0.41
C LEU A 311 43.45 -39.05 1.79
N GLY A 312 44.02 -38.33 2.76
CA GLY A 312 43.59 -38.36 4.16
C GLY A 312 42.94 -37.06 4.61
N SER A 313 43.34 -35.90 4.08
CA SER A 313 42.75 -34.61 4.45
C SER A 313 42.89 -33.55 3.37
N LEU A 314 42.19 -32.44 3.54
CA LEU A 314 42.21 -31.29 2.64
C LEU A 314 42.18 -29.97 3.42
N SER A 315 42.80 -28.94 2.85
CA SER A 315 42.79 -27.55 3.34
C SER A 315 42.70 -26.59 2.16
N ALA A 316 42.21 -25.38 2.38
CA ALA A 316 42.19 -24.35 1.34
C ALA A 316 42.47 -22.96 1.89
N THR A 317 43.00 -22.11 1.02
CA THR A 317 43.15 -20.67 1.27
C THR A 317 42.77 -19.89 0.01
N TRP A 318 42.42 -18.61 0.15
CA TRP A 318 42.09 -17.78 -1.00
C TRP A 318 43.35 -17.21 -1.64
N LEU A 319 43.52 -17.43 -2.95
CA LEU A 319 44.46 -16.68 -3.79
C LEU A 319 43.86 -15.35 -4.23
N SER A 320 42.56 -15.33 -4.52
CA SER A 320 41.76 -14.15 -4.80
C SER A 320 40.35 -14.34 -4.26
N ASN A 321 39.89 -13.42 -3.43
CA ASN A 321 38.52 -13.38 -2.92
C ASN A 321 37.88 -12.04 -3.33
N ALA A 322 37.48 -11.96 -4.61
CA ALA A 322 36.87 -10.78 -5.20
C ALA A 322 35.55 -11.16 -5.90
N PRO A 323 34.45 -11.37 -5.15
CA PRO A 323 33.18 -11.82 -5.71
C PRO A 323 32.46 -10.79 -6.58
N GLY A 324 32.91 -9.53 -6.56
CA GLY A 324 32.33 -8.44 -7.36
C GLY A 324 31.09 -7.81 -6.72
N THR A 325 30.27 -7.14 -7.53
CA THR A 325 29.03 -6.50 -7.10
C THR A 325 27.89 -6.85 -8.05
N CYS A 326 26.76 -7.28 -7.51
CA CYS A 326 25.55 -7.50 -8.29
C CYS A 326 24.82 -6.19 -8.57
N LYS A 327 24.20 -6.11 -9.74
CA LYS A 327 23.45 -4.94 -10.16
C LYS A 327 21.95 -5.20 -9.96
N PRO A 328 21.24 -4.40 -9.15
CA PRO A 328 19.80 -4.53 -9.00
C PRO A 328 19.07 -4.01 -10.24
N THR A 329 17.99 -4.70 -10.60
CA THR A 329 17.05 -4.33 -11.66
C THR A 329 15.61 -4.57 -11.19
N GLY A 330 14.62 -3.98 -11.87
CA GLY A 330 13.21 -4.02 -11.44
C GLY A 330 12.79 -2.74 -10.73
N GLY A 331 11.68 -2.79 -9.98
CA GLY A 331 11.21 -1.64 -9.20
C GLY A 331 10.73 -0.48 -10.08
N LYS A 332 10.23 -0.79 -11.28
CA LYS A 332 9.71 0.21 -12.23
C LYS A 332 8.22 0.00 -12.43
N PRO A 333 7.43 1.08 -12.61
CA PRO A 333 6.02 0.96 -12.98
C PRO A 333 5.89 0.16 -14.28
N THR A 334 5.07 -0.90 -14.26
CA THR A 334 4.75 -1.70 -15.46
C THR A 334 3.64 -1.07 -16.29
N THR A 335 2.81 -0.25 -15.65
CA THR A 335 1.77 0.57 -16.28
C THR A 335 2.05 2.05 -16.00
N LYS A 336 1.74 2.91 -16.98
CA LYS A 336 1.87 4.37 -16.84
C LYS A 336 0.61 5.04 -16.29
N GLU A 337 -0.52 4.34 -16.28
CA GLU A 337 -1.81 4.93 -15.95
C GLU A 337 -2.31 4.35 -14.64
N VAL A 338 -2.38 5.20 -13.62
CA VAL A 338 -3.50 5.13 -12.68
C VAL A 338 -4.73 5.43 -13.53
N VAL A 339 -5.60 4.45 -13.74
CA VAL A 339 -6.87 4.73 -14.41
C VAL A 339 -7.72 5.46 -13.38
N GLU A 340 -7.77 6.79 -13.50
CA GLU A 340 -8.62 7.62 -12.68
C GLU A 340 -10.07 7.19 -12.91
N GLY A 341 -10.78 6.85 -11.83
CA GLY A 341 -12.23 6.66 -11.89
C GLY A 341 -12.94 7.96 -12.26
N LYS A 342 -14.26 7.95 -12.24
CA LYS A 342 -15.02 9.20 -12.45
C LYS A 342 -14.82 10.13 -11.26
N ALA A 343 -14.11 11.23 -11.48
CA ALA A 343 -13.90 12.27 -10.48
C ALA A 343 -15.23 12.92 -10.05
N LYS A 344 -15.29 13.29 -8.78
CA LYS A 344 -16.40 13.96 -8.10
C LYS A 344 -15.83 15.05 -7.22
N THR A 345 -16.36 16.26 -7.36
CA THR A 345 -16.03 17.37 -6.46
C THR A 345 -17.08 17.47 -5.38
N VAL A 346 -16.64 17.56 -4.12
CA VAL A 346 -17.53 17.78 -2.98
C VAL A 346 -17.31 19.19 -2.44
N CYS A 347 -18.39 19.99 -2.44
CA CYS A 347 -18.44 21.34 -1.90
C CYS A 347 -19.48 21.41 -0.79
N CYS A 348 -19.12 21.95 0.37
CA CYS A 348 -19.99 21.98 1.55
C CYS A 348 -20.26 23.40 2.03
N LEU A 349 -21.34 23.58 2.79
CA LEU A 349 -21.54 24.82 3.56
C LEU A 349 -20.35 25.03 4.50
N PRO A 350 -19.93 26.28 4.76
CA PRO A 350 -18.93 26.59 5.78
C PRO A 350 -19.21 25.84 7.07
N LYS A 351 -18.19 25.31 7.75
CA LYS A 351 -18.33 24.58 9.03
C LYS A 351 -18.83 25.46 10.20
N ALA A 352 -19.34 26.65 9.91
CA ALA A 352 -19.43 27.83 10.76
C ALA A 352 -18.05 28.40 11.16
N LEU A 353 -17.98 29.72 11.10
CA LEU A 353 -17.03 30.52 11.87
C LEU A 353 -17.36 30.24 13.35
N GLU A 354 -16.69 29.27 13.94
CA GLU A 354 -16.73 29.01 15.39
C GLU A 354 -16.29 30.30 16.11
N ALA A 355 -17.24 31.07 16.62
CA ALA A 355 -16.98 31.97 17.73
C ALA A 355 -17.49 31.27 19.01
N PRO A 356 -16.71 31.33 20.10
CA PRO A 356 -16.87 30.51 21.30
C PRO A 356 -18.17 30.70 22.06
#